data_AF-A0A5K1DYJ8-F1
#
_entry.id   AF-A0A5K1DYJ8-F1
#
_cell.length_a   1.000
_cell.length_b   1.000
_cell.length_c   1.000
_cell.angle_alpha   90.00
_cell.angle_beta   90.00
_cell.angle_gamma   90.00
#
_symmetry.space_group_name_H-M   'P 1'
#
loop_
_entity.id
_entity.type
_entity.pdbx_description
1 polymer ?
#
loop_
_entity_poly.entity_id
_entity_poly.type
_entity_poly.pdbx_seq_one_letter_code
_entity_poly.pdbx_strand_id
1 'polypeptide(L)' 'EWWKSDVMKVFVDGMMDGTDFDNSDAYTVNGQPGDLYACSQS' A
#
# COMPACT_ATOMS: atom_id res chain seq x y z
N GLU A 1 2.61 11.13 -1.12
CA GLU A 1 1.34 10.59 -1.65
C GLU A 1 1.15 9.18 -1.12
N TRP A 2 -0.09 8.74 -0.93
CA TRP A 2 -0.40 7.44 -0.32
C TRP A 2 -0.23 6.26 -1.31
N TRP A 3 -0.04 6.55 -2.60
CA TRP A 3 0.26 5.60 -3.67
C TRP A 3 1.01 6.31 -4.80
N LYS A 4 2.09 5.74 -5.34
CA LYS A 4 2.63 6.10 -6.68
C LYS A 4 1.92 5.35 -7.82
N SER A 5 0.61 5.20 -7.71
CA SER A 5 -0.22 4.52 -8.72
C SER A 5 -1.57 5.19 -8.83
N ASP A 6 -2.25 4.96 -9.96
CA ASP A 6 -3.64 5.39 -10.14
C ASP A 6 -4.53 4.61 -9.17
N VAL A 7 -5.26 5.33 -8.32
CA VAL A 7 -6.12 4.75 -7.27
C VAL A 7 -7.23 3.88 -7.86
N MET A 8 -7.77 4.24 -9.04
CA MET A 8 -8.82 3.44 -9.70
C MET A 8 -8.24 2.16 -10.27
N LYS A 9 -7.00 2.18 -10.76
CA LYS A 9 -6.32 0.96 -11.20
C LYS A 9 -6.14 -0.01 -10.03
N VAL A 10 -5.60 0.46 -8.91
CA VAL A 10 -5.41 -0.35 -7.70
C VAL A 10 -6.75 -0.92 -7.20
N PHE A 11 -7.80 -0.11 -7.22
CA PHE A 11 -9.15 -0.55 -6.84
C PHE A 11 -9.70 -1.66 -7.75
N VAL A 12 -9.62 -1.48 -9.06
CA VAL A 12 -10.12 -2.46 -10.04
C VAL A 12 -9.32 -3.76 -9.95
N ASP A 13 -7.99 -3.69 -9.89
CA ASP A 13 -7.13 -4.88 -9.83
C ASP A 13 -7.45 -5.70 -8.56
N GLY A 14 -7.52 -5.06 -7.38
CA GLY A 14 -7.87 -5.76 -6.14
C GLY A 14 -9.29 -6.35 -6.15
N MET A 15 -10.26 -5.64 -6.76
CA MET A 15 -11.63 -6.16 -6.91
C MET A 15 -11.72 -7.35 -7.87
N MET A 16 -10.89 -7.38 -8.93
CA MET A 16 -10.86 -8.49 -9.89
C MET A 16 -10.14 -9.72 -9.34
N ASP A 17 -9.03 -9.52 -8.63
CA ASP A 17 -8.23 -10.62 -8.08
C ASP A 17 -8.82 -11.20 -6.79
N GLY A 18 -9.73 -10.46 -6.13
CA GLY A 18 -10.34 -10.87 -4.87
C GLY A 18 -9.33 -10.89 -3.70
N THR A 19 -8.21 -10.19 -3.87
CA THR A 19 -7.12 -10.08 -2.90
C THR A 19 -7.13 -8.70 -2.25
N ASP A 20 -6.38 -8.55 -1.15
CA ASP A 20 -6.05 -7.21 -0.65
C ASP A 20 -5.31 -6.39 -1.72
N PHE A 21 -5.39 -5.07 -1.59
CA PHE A 21 -4.62 -4.15 -2.42
C PHE A 21 -3.11 -4.33 -2.20
N ASP A 22 -2.31 -3.90 -3.18
CA ASP A 22 -0.85 -3.87 -3.06
C ASP A 22 -0.40 -3.17 -1.78
N ASN A 23 0.76 -3.57 -1.23
CA ASN A 23 1.33 -2.87 -0.08
C ASN A 23 1.61 -1.41 -0.43
N SER A 24 1.17 -0.49 0.45
CA SER A 24 1.41 0.94 0.27
C SER A 24 2.90 1.26 0.29
N ASP A 25 3.35 2.11 -0.63
CA ASP A 25 4.70 2.66 -0.68
C ASP A 25 4.88 3.91 0.19
N ALA A 26 3.90 4.22 1.04
CA ALA A 26 3.97 5.34 1.96
C ALA A 26 5.11 5.18 2.97
N TYR A 27 5.86 6.25 3.21
CA TYR A 27 6.88 6.31 4.26
C TYR A 27 6.31 6.09 5.66
N THR A 28 5.06 6.52 5.87
CA THR A 28 4.37 6.36 7.15
C THR A 28 2.92 5.96 6.93
N VAL A 29 2.46 4.95 7.67
CA VAL A 29 1.06 4.53 7.77
C VAL A 29 0.61 4.79 9.21
N ASN A 30 -0.38 5.68 9.41
CA ASN A 30 -0.89 6.06 10.73
C ASN A 30 0.20 6.52 11.73
N GLY A 31 1.26 7.17 11.24
CA GLY A 31 2.38 7.64 12.07
C GLY A 31 3.42 6.57 12.43
N GLN A 32 3.26 5.34 11.94
CA GLN A 32 4.26 4.27 12.04
C GLN A 32 5.02 4.14 10.72
N PRO A 33 6.26 3.60 10.72
CA PRO A 33 6.99 3.31 9.49
C PRO A 33 6.17 2.40 8.57
N GLY A 34 6.13 2.74 7.27
CA GLY A 34 5.43 1.91 6.29
C GLY A 34 6.05 0.52 6.12
N ASP A 35 5.26 -0.42 5.63
CA ASP A 35 5.61 -1.86 5.59
C ASP A 35 6.86 -2.16 4.74
N LEU A 36 7.20 -1.29 3.78
CA LEU A 36 8.38 -1.45 2.92
C LEU A 36 9.71 -0.98 3.55
N TYR A 37 9.69 -0.41 4.76
CA TYR A 37 10.89 0.12 5.42
C TYR A 37 11.44 -0.85 6.45
N ALA A 38 12.75 -1.09 6.46
CA ALA A 38 13.37 -2.12 7.30
C ALA A 38 13.08 -2.00 8.81
N CYS A 39 12.67 -0.82 9.30
CA CYS A 39 12.28 -0.60 10.69
C CYS A 39 10.82 -0.95 11.02
N SER A 40 10.01 -1.36 10.04
CA SER A 40 8.63 -1.85 10.26
C SER A 40 8.57 -3.34 10.63
N GLN A 41 9.65 -4.10 10.40
CA GLN A 41 9.75 -5.51 10.76
C GLN A 41 10.30 -5.65 12.18
N SER A 42 9.48 -6.17 13.10
CA SER A 42 9.88 -6.53 14.48
C SER A 42 9.92 -8.04 14.68
#